data_AF-A0A9D7IHY8-F1
#
_entry.id   AF-A0A9D7IHY8-F1
#
_cell.length_a   1.000
_cell.length_b   1.000
_cell.length_c   1.000
_cell.angle_alpha   90.00
_cell.angle_beta   90.00
_cell.angle_gamma   90.00
#
_symmetry.space_group_name_H-M   'P 1'
#
loop_
_entity.id
_entity.type
_entity.pdbx_description
1 polymer ?
#
loop_
_entity_poly.entity_id
_entity_poly.type
_entity_poly.pdbx_seq_one_letter_code
_entity_poly.pdbx_strand_id
1 'polypeptide(L)'
;METYNPDWFTGFIDESRRLKHWTEREISLTAVAQGADYLLTGHKIPIDAGHWESFGQGLNLLKKAGKDLLAAPKKQAAAAMLFPRTQLLQLQEEYADVSLSYELFLRAFGELDILHEEQITDDTLKGYQILVLFDVRLLPSKTMRHLKSFVEKGGMIIADSLPALDEYHAPNPLMEELFGVRQTSGDRILRQGHWVGYENTYPPTWHFRDENALDEIAAEKHADIQGTFLGKEYDLKVTSPRLFGKPGLGTWQMQMGNAAS
;
A
#
# COMPACT_ATOMS: atom_id res chain seq x y z
N MET A 1 -23.91 8.50 -14.32
CA MET A 1 -22.81 8.59 -15.30
C MET A 1 -21.55 8.39 -14.49
N GLU A 2 -20.82 7.32 -14.77
CA GLU A 2 -19.94 6.61 -13.86
C GLU A 2 -18.78 5.98 -14.64
N THR A 3 -17.52 6.31 -14.37
CA THR A 3 -16.38 5.72 -15.11
C THR A 3 -15.86 4.39 -14.61
N TYR A 4 -16.72 3.77 -13.85
CA TYR A 4 -16.57 2.49 -13.20
C TYR A 4 -17.80 1.69 -13.60
N ASN A 5 -17.71 0.37 -13.54
CA ASN A 5 -18.89 -0.44 -13.78
C ASN A 5 -19.94 -0.05 -12.71
N PRO A 6 -21.08 0.56 -13.10
CA PRO A 6 -22.08 1.03 -12.14
C PRO A 6 -22.57 -0.12 -11.27
N ASP A 7 -22.70 -1.31 -11.86
CA ASP A 7 -23.17 -2.51 -11.19
C ASP A 7 -22.27 -2.93 -10.02
N TRP A 8 -20.98 -2.55 -10.04
CA TRP A 8 -19.98 -2.96 -9.04
C TRP A 8 -19.63 -1.86 -8.04
N PHE A 9 -19.69 -0.59 -8.46
CA PHE A 9 -19.15 0.52 -7.66
C PHE A 9 -20.19 1.58 -7.27
N THR A 10 -21.49 1.35 -7.52
CA THR A 10 -22.57 2.27 -7.10
C THR A 10 -22.42 2.72 -5.64
N GLY A 11 -22.04 1.82 -4.73
CA GLY A 11 -21.87 2.10 -3.29
C GLY A 11 -20.62 2.90 -2.88
N PHE A 12 -19.66 3.07 -3.79
CA PHE A 12 -18.33 3.58 -3.48
C PHE A 12 -18.02 4.90 -4.19
N ILE A 13 -18.96 5.45 -4.96
CA ILE A 13 -18.68 6.63 -5.77
C ILE A 13 -19.70 7.73 -5.52
N ASP A 14 -19.21 8.82 -4.95
CA ASP A 14 -19.94 10.05 -4.71
C ASP A 14 -19.75 11.06 -5.86
N GLU A 15 -20.39 12.22 -5.73
CA GLU A 15 -20.26 13.31 -6.71
C GLU A 15 -18.82 13.83 -6.81
N SER A 16 -18.07 13.87 -5.69
CA SER A 16 -16.70 14.37 -5.70
C SER A 16 -15.78 13.52 -6.59
N ARG A 17 -15.93 12.19 -6.55
CA ARG A 17 -15.21 11.26 -7.42
C ARG A 17 -15.67 11.35 -8.87
N ARG A 18 -16.97 11.54 -9.12
CA ARG A 18 -17.50 11.75 -10.50
C ARG A 18 -16.98 13.02 -11.18
N LEU A 19 -16.61 14.04 -10.41
CA LEU A 19 -16.05 15.28 -10.98
C LEU A 19 -14.58 15.12 -11.45
N LYS A 20 -13.91 14.02 -11.08
CA LYS A 20 -12.51 13.73 -11.44
C LYS A 20 -12.38 13.11 -12.83
N HIS A 21 -12.89 13.80 -13.84
CA HIS A 21 -12.81 13.41 -15.25
C HIS A 21 -11.38 13.18 -15.78
N TRP A 22 -10.36 13.64 -15.06
CA TRP A 22 -8.94 13.43 -15.35
C TRP A 22 -8.39 12.07 -14.93
N THR A 23 -9.15 11.28 -14.16
CA THR A 23 -8.65 10.07 -13.50
C THR A 23 -8.13 9.01 -14.48
N GLU A 24 -8.86 8.70 -15.55
CA GLU A 24 -8.46 7.66 -16.52
C GLU A 24 -7.24 8.07 -17.32
N ARG A 25 -7.10 9.38 -17.58
CA ARG A 25 -5.87 9.95 -18.16
C ARG A 25 -4.70 9.76 -17.21
N GLU A 26 -4.85 10.04 -15.93
CA GLU A 26 -3.77 9.87 -14.95
C GLU A 26 -3.40 8.40 -14.77
N ILE A 27 -4.39 7.51 -14.62
CA ILE A 27 -4.17 6.06 -14.49
C ILE A 27 -3.43 5.51 -15.70
N SER A 28 -3.84 5.88 -16.93
CA SER A 28 -3.19 5.39 -18.14
C SER A 28 -1.76 5.90 -18.30
N LEU A 29 -1.50 7.17 -17.99
CA LEU A 29 -0.15 7.74 -18.02
C LEU A 29 0.74 7.07 -16.96
N THR A 30 0.24 6.89 -15.74
CA THR A 30 0.96 6.24 -14.65
C THR A 30 1.25 4.77 -14.97
N ALA A 31 0.29 4.02 -15.51
CA ALA A 31 0.50 2.62 -15.90
C ALA A 31 1.62 2.48 -16.95
N VAL A 32 1.62 3.32 -17.99
CA VAL A 32 2.68 3.32 -19.00
C VAL A 32 4.03 3.76 -18.41
N ALA A 33 4.04 4.80 -17.57
CA ALA A 33 5.25 5.24 -16.86
C ALA A 33 5.82 4.15 -15.94
N GLN A 34 4.96 3.29 -15.39
CA GLN A 34 5.34 2.13 -14.59
C GLN A 34 5.69 0.89 -15.43
N GLY A 35 5.75 1.01 -16.76
CA GLY A 35 6.23 -0.03 -17.67
C GLY A 35 5.16 -0.93 -18.26
N ALA A 36 3.87 -0.55 -18.22
CA ALA A 36 2.83 -1.32 -18.89
C ALA A 36 2.98 -1.26 -20.42
N ASP A 37 3.10 -2.42 -21.06
CA ASP A 37 3.17 -2.55 -22.53
C ASP A 37 1.80 -2.34 -23.20
N TYR A 38 0.71 -2.62 -22.49
CA TYR A 38 -0.65 -2.57 -23.01
C TYR A 38 -1.61 -1.99 -21.95
N LEU A 39 -2.58 -1.21 -22.42
CA LEU A 39 -3.71 -0.74 -21.61
C LEU A 39 -4.98 -1.41 -22.10
N LEU A 40 -5.69 -2.08 -21.20
CA LEU A 40 -6.99 -2.69 -21.47
C LEU A 40 -8.05 -1.97 -20.65
N THR A 41 -9.07 -1.43 -21.32
CA THR A 41 -10.22 -0.86 -20.62
C THR A 41 -11.30 -1.91 -20.41
N GLY A 42 -11.96 -1.85 -19.26
CA GLY A 42 -13.13 -2.70 -18.99
C GLY A 42 -14.29 -2.42 -19.95
N HIS A 43 -15.23 -3.36 -20.02
CA HIS A 43 -16.45 -3.17 -20.79
C HIS A 43 -17.25 -1.98 -20.24
N LYS A 44 -17.71 -1.07 -21.11
CA LYS A 44 -18.41 0.16 -20.76
C LYS A 44 -17.59 1.08 -19.83
N ILE A 45 -16.30 1.29 -20.09
CA ILE A 45 -15.50 2.31 -19.40
C ILE A 45 -14.67 3.09 -20.42
N PRO A 46 -14.66 4.44 -20.38
CA PRO A 46 -15.55 5.31 -19.60
C PRO A 46 -17.02 5.24 -20.08
N ILE A 47 -18.00 5.79 -19.33
CA ILE A 47 -19.42 5.88 -19.79
C ILE A 47 -19.93 7.29 -20.05
N ASP A 48 -19.21 8.32 -19.63
CA ASP A 48 -19.60 9.72 -19.85
C ASP A 48 -18.60 10.48 -20.73
N ALA A 49 -19.10 11.54 -21.35
CA ALA A 49 -18.37 12.29 -22.36
C ALA A 49 -17.12 13.01 -21.81
N GLY A 50 -17.19 13.55 -20.59
CA GLY A 50 -16.09 14.33 -20.00
C GLY A 50 -14.88 13.45 -19.72
N HIS A 51 -15.12 12.28 -19.16
CA HIS A 51 -14.06 11.29 -18.97
C HIS A 51 -13.56 10.69 -20.29
N TRP A 52 -14.44 10.43 -21.27
CA TRP A 52 -14.01 10.00 -22.61
C TRP A 52 -13.08 11.00 -23.29
N GLU A 53 -13.41 12.29 -23.22
CA GLU A 53 -12.60 13.35 -23.81
C GLU A 53 -11.23 13.44 -23.14
N SER A 54 -11.21 13.49 -21.81
CA SER A 54 -9.99 13.53 -21.01
C SER A 54 -9.10 12.31 -21.25
N PHE A 55 -9.68 11.10 -21.26
CA PHE A 55 -8.96 9.88 -21.55
C PHE A 55 -8.36 9.90 -22.97
N GLY A 56 -9.13 10.34 -23.97
CA GLY A 56 -8.67 10.52 -25.34
C GLY A 56 -7.51 11.52 -25.45
N GLN A 57 -7.51 12.60 -24.67
CA GLN A 57 -6.37 13.52 -24.58
C GLN A 57 -5.11 12.83 -24.04
N GLY A 58 -5.26 12.00 -23.00
CA GLY A 58 -4.18 11.19 -22.43
C GLY A 58 -3.58 10.20 -23.43
N LEU A 59 -4.43 9.45 -24.13
CA LEU A 59 -4.00 8.50 -25.16
C LEU A 59 -3.30 9.19 -26.34
N ASN A 60 -3.79 10.36 -26.76
CA ASN A 60 -3.14 11.16 -27.79
C ASN A 60 -1.77 11.68 -27.35
N LEU A 61 -1.61 12.03 -26.06
CA LEU A 61 -0.32 12.40 -25.50
C LEU A 61 0.65 11.21 -25.53
N LEU A 62 0.21 10.03 -25.05
CA LEU A 62 0.98 8.79 -25.11
C LEU A 62 1.41 8.45 -26.53
N LYS A 63 0.50 8.57 -27.50
CA LYS A 63 0.80 8.35 -28.92
C LYS A 63 1.92 9.28 -29.42
N LYS A 64 1.89 10.56 -29.03
CA LYS A 64 2.93 11.54 -29.41
C LYS A 64 4.27 11.22 -28.75
N ALA A 65 4.26 10.81 -27.49
CA ALA A 65 5.45 10.46 -26.72
C ALA A 65 5.98 9.04 -26.98
N GLY A 66 5.23 8.19 -27.68
CA GLY A 66 5.46 6.74 -27.76
C GLY A 66 6.87 6.34 -28.20
N LYS A 67 7.45 7.05 -29.18
CA LYS A 67 8.82 6.77 -29.63
C LYS A 67 9.85 7.00 -28.53
N ASP A 68 9.69 8.08 -27.77
CA ASP A 68 10.61 8.44 -26.70
C ASP A 68 10.42 7.52 -25.48
N LEU A 69 9.18 7.11 -25.21
CA LEU A 69 8.85 6.13 -24.16
C LEU A 69 9.53 4.77 -24.41
N LEU A 70 9.59 4.31 -25.67
CA LEU A 70 10.31 3.07 -26.02
C LEU A 70 11.83 3.16 -25.78
N ALA A 71 12.39 4.37 -25.78
CA ALA A 71 13.81 4.61 -25.49
C ALA A 71 14.07 4.91 -24.01
N ALA A 72 13.02 5.08 -23.20
CA ALA A 72 13.09 5.43 -21.79
C ALA A 72 12.29 4.43 -20.94
N PRO A 73 12.69 3.15 -20.89
CA PRO A 73 12.00 2.17 -20.07
C PRO A 73 12.07 2.54 -18.59
N LYS A 74 11.06 2.11 -17.83
CA LYS A 74 11.08 2.21 -16.37
C LYS A 74 12.38 1.59 -15.84
N LYS A 75 13.11 2.32 -15.01
CA LYS A 75 14.26 1.79 -14.30
C LYS A 75 13.77 1.01 -13.07
N GLN A 76 14.41 -0.11 -12.81
CA GLN A 76 14.20 -0.84 -11.57
C GLN A 76 14.61 0.06 -10.39
N ALA A 77 13.74 0.14 -9.38
CA ALA A 77 14.03 0.89 -8.17
C ALA A 77 15.14 0.20 -7.37
N ALA A 78 15.89 0.96 -6.55
CA ALA A 78 16.86 0.35 -5.64
C ALA A 78 16.17 -0.41 -4.48
N ALA A 79 14.94 -0.03 -4.17
CA ALA A 79 14.14 -0.59 -3.09
C ALA A 79 12.90 -1.30 -3.63
N ALA A 80 12.51 -2.39 -2.97
CA ALA A 80 11.23 -3.05 -3.19
C ALA A 80 10.48 -3.26 -1.87
N MET A 81 9.16 -3.17 -1.93
CA MET A 81 8.26 -3.67 -0.88
C MET A 81 7.98 -5.15 -1.14
N LEU A 82 8.02 -5.97 -0.10
CA LEU A 82 7.51 -7.33 -0.16
C LEU A 82 5.98 -7.33 -0.09
N PHE A 83 5.33 -8.01 -1.04
CA PHE A 83 3.91 -8.36 -0.94
C PHE A 83 3.75 -9.79 -0.42
N PRO A 84 3.31 -10.00 0.83
CA PRO A 84 3.30 -11.30 1.50
C PRO A 84 1.99 -12.06 1.21
N ARG A 85 1.92 -12.71 0.04
CA ARG A 85 0.70 -13.40 -0.40
C ARG A 85 0.25 -14.50 0.58
N THR A 86 1.17 -15.30 1.12
CA THR A 86 0.87 -16.37 2.08
C THR A 86 0.19 -15.78 3.31
N GLN A 87 0.70 -14.67 3.86
CA GLN A 87 0.06 -13.97 4.96
C GLN A 87 -1.37 -13.53 4.62
N LEU A 88 -1.53 -12.84 3.48
CA LEU A 88 -2.83 -12.31 3.05
C LEU A 88 -3.89 -13.43 2.95
N LEU A 89 -3.48 -14.62 2.51
CA LEU A 89 -4.38 -15.76 2.35
C LEU A 89 -4.61 -16.53 3.66
N GLN A 90 -3.59 -16.67 4.50
CA GLN A 90 -3.64 -17.57 5.66
C GLN A 90 -4.14 -16.90 6.94
N LEU A 91 -3.70 -15.68 7.23
CA LEU A 91 -4.05 -15.04 8.50
C LEU A 91 -5.49 -14.51 8.52
N GLN A 92 -6.13 -14.32 7.36
CA GLN A 92 -7.47 -13.69 7.24
C GLN A 92 -7.58 -12.38 8.02
N GLU A 93 -6.44 -11.71 8.09
CA GLU A 93 -6.15 -10.53 8.89
C GLU A 93 -6.08 -9.36 7.91
N GLU A 94 -6.64 -8.21 8.27
CA GLU A 94 -6.68 -7.11 7.31
C GLU A 94 -5.27 -6.58 7.01
N TYR A 95 -4.95 -6.46 5.73
CA TYR A 95 -3.67 -5.99 5.19
C TYR A 95 -3.87 -4.76 4.28
N ALA A 96 -4.81 -3.88 4.63
CA ALA A 96 -5.26 -2.79 3.76
C ALA A 96 -4.39 -1.51 3.87
N ASP A 97 -3.89 -1.20 5.07
CA ASP A 97 -3.18 0.06 5.32
C ASP A 97 -1.77 0.10 4.71
N VAL A 98 -1.26 -1.04 4.24
CA VAL A 98 0.04 -1.13 3.58
C VAL A 98 0.12 -0.31 2.29
N SER A 99 -1.02 -0.07 1.62
CA SER A 99 -1.07 0.82 0.46
C SER A 99 -0.70 2.27 0.83
N LEU A 100 -0.99 2.71 2.07
CA LEU A 100 -0.58 4.02 2.56
C LEU A 100 0.91 4.06 2.85
N SER A 101 1.48 3.00 3.44
CA SER A 101 2.93 2.88 3.63
C SER A 101 3.68 2.91 2.30
N TYR A 102 3.17 2.20 1.30
CA TYR A 102 3.70 2.24 -0.07
C TYR A 102 3.65 3.66 -0.66
N GLU A 103 2.51 4.35 -0.56
CA GLU A 103 2.36 5.72 -1.07
C GLU A 103 3.26 6.73 -0.34
N LEU A 104 3.40 6.60 0.99
CA LEU A 104 4.31 7.44 1.78
C LEU A 104 5.75 7.25 1.32
N PHE A 105 6.16 6.00 1.06
CA PHE A 105 7.49 5.70 0.56
C PHE A 105 7.71 6.27 -0.85
N LEU A 106 6.74 6.11 -1.76
CA LEU A 106 6.80 6.72 -3.09
C LEU A 106 6.92 8.25 -3.01
N ARG A 107 6.17 8.91 -2.13
CA ARG A 107 6.25 10.37 -1.97
C ARG A 107 7.56 10.83 -1.35
N ALA A 108 8.14 10.07 -0.44
CA ALA A 108 9.38 10.42 0.22
C ALA A 108 10.62 10.16 -0.65
N PHE A 109 10.63 9.06 -1.42
CA PHE A 109 11.82 8.56 -2.11
C PHE A 109 11.68 8.47 -3.64
N GLY A 110 10.48 8.71 -4.18
CA GLY A 110 10.20 8.79 -5.62
C GLY A 110 9.85 7.45 -6.27
N GLU A 111 10.51 6.36 -5.87
CA GLU A 111 10.31 5.03 -6.47
C GLU A 111 10.36 3.91 -5.42
N LEU A 112 9.52 2.91 -5.60
CA LEU A 112 9.46 1.69 -4.81
C LEU A 112 8.81 0.61 -5.68
N ASP A 113 9.53 -0.49 -5.92
CA ASP A 113 8.97 -1.63 -6.64
C ASP A 113 8.19 -2.56 -5.69
N ILE A 114 7.36 -3.44 -6.24
CA ILE A 114 6.66 -4.47 -5.47
C ILE A 114 7.21 -5.83 -5.88
N LEU A 115 7.63 -6.61 -4.91
CA LEU A 115 8.10 -7.99 -5.09
C LEU A 115 7.15 -8.93 -4.38
N HIS A 116 6.53 -9.84 -5.12
CA HIS A 116 5.78 -10.94 -4.53
C HIS A 116 6.74 -11.95 -3.90
N GLU A 117 6.36 -12.52 -2.77
CA GLU A 117 7.19 -13.50 -2.07
C GLU A 117 7.62 -14.69 -2.97
N GLU A 118 6.79 -15.12 -3.94
CA GLU A 118 7.14 -16.22 -4.85
C GLU A 118 8.26 -15.85 -5.83
N GLN A 119 8.54 -14.55 -5.99
CA GLN A 119 9.63 -14.05 -6.81
C GLN A 119 10.97 -14.03 -6.07
N ILE A 120 10.98 -14.28 -4.76
CA ILE A 120 12.19 -14.44 -3.94
C ILE A 120 12.65 -15.89 -4.05
N THR A 121 13.49 -16.14 -5.04
CA THR A 121 14.00 -17.48 -5.37
C THR A 121 15.47 -17.66 -5.05
N ASP A 122 16.18 -16.56 -4.79
CA ASP A 122 17.59 -16.49 -4.46
C ASP A 122 17.86 -15.32 -3.49
N ASP A 123 19.14 -15.17 -3.13
CA ASP A 123 19.63 -14.15 -2.20
C ASP A 123 20.00 -12.81 -2.85
N THR A 124 19.79 -12.67 -4.16
CA THR A 124 20.04 -11.42 -4.89
C THR A 124 18.81 -10.54 -4.96
N LEU A 125 17.62 -11.11 -4.75
CA LEU A 125 16.32 -10.46 -4.92
C LEU A 125 16.27 -9.66 -6.23
N LYS A 126 16.70 -10.28 -7.35
CA LYS A 126 16.73 -9.62 -8.67
C LYS A 126 17.55 -8.31 -8.69
N GLY A 127 18.53 -8.16 -7.80
CA GLY A 127 19.41 -6.99 -7.72
C GLY A 127 18.87 -5.82 -6.89
N TYR A 128 17.76 -5.97 -6.16
CA TYR A 128 17.33 -4.95 -5.19
C TYR A 128 18.37 -4.79 -4.07
N GLN A 129 18.52 -3.58 -3.56
CA GLN A 129 19.45 -3.26 -2.47
C GLN A 129 18.74 -3.14 -1.13
N ILE A 130 17.45 -2.76 -1.15
CA ILE A 130 16.62 -2.55 0.02
C ILE A 130 15.33 -3.33 -0.16
N LEU A 131 14.95 -4.11 0.84
CA LEU A 131 13.63 -4.71 0.95
C LEU A 131 12.89 -4.10 2.13
N VAL A 132 11.66 -3.67 1.90
CA VAL A 132 10.81 -3.12 2.95
C VAL A 132 9.66 -4.08 3.22
N LEU A 133 9.47 -4.42 4.48
CA LEU A 133 8.41 -5.28 4.99
C LEU A 133 7.43 -4.37 5.73
N PHE A 134 6.26 -4.16 5.12
CA PHE A 134 5.15 -3.47 5.76
C PHE A 134 4.17 -4.49 6.29
N ASP A 135 3.96 -4.46 7.59
CA ASP A 135 3.03 -5.26 8.35
C ASP A 135 3.14 -6.78 8.07
N VAL A 136 4.35 -7.32 8.04
CA VAL A 136 4.62 -8.73 7.71
C VAL A 136 4.92 -9.55 8.98
N ARG A 137 4.00 -10.45 9.33
CA ARG A 137 4.09 -11.40 10.46
C ARG A 137 4.35 -12.84 10.04
N LEU A 138 3.94 -13.20 8.83
CA LEU A 138 4.05 -14.56 8.30
C LEU A 138 4.78 -14.55 6.97
N LEU A 139 5.84 -15.35 6.86
CA LEU A 139 6.52 -15.63 5.61
C LEU A 139 6.90 -17.09 5.48
N PRO A 140 6.92 -17.66 4.25
CA PRO A 140 7.45 -18.99 4.06
C PRO A 140 8.90 -19.09 4.57
N SER A 141 9.22 -20.18 5.27
CA SER A 141 10.54 -20.45 5.83
C SER A 141 11.65 -20.38 4.79
N LYS A 142 11.34 -20.77 3.54
CA LYS A 142 12.27 -20.64 2.41
C LYS A 142 12.58 -19.18 2.08
N THR A 143 11.55 -18.33 2.01
CA THR A 143 11.68 -16.90 1.78
C THR A 143 12.55 -16.26 2.87
N MET A 144 12.26 -16.56 4.14
CA MET A 144 13.04 -16.07 5.28
C MET A 144 14.54 -16.40 5.15
N ARG A 145 14.91 -17.62 4.69
CA ARG A 145 16.32 -18.00 4.46
C ARG A 145 16.99 -17.17 3.36
N HIS A 146 16.28 -16.89 2.27
CA HIS A 146 16.79 -16.01 1.22
C HIS A 146 17.00 -14.58 1.73
N LEU A 147 16.07 -14.07 2.54
CA LEU A 147 16.20 -12.73 3.17
C LEU A 147 17.40 -12.64 4.10
N LYS A 148 17.64 -13.67 4.93
CA LYS A 148 18.84 -13.74 5.77
C LYS A 148 20.11 -13.68 4.93
N SER A 149 20.20 -14.50 3.88
CA SER A 149 21.38 -14.53 3.01
C SER A 149 21.59 -13.22 2.24
N PHE A 150 20.49 -12.55 1.84
CA PHE A 150 20.55 -11.23 1.22
C PHE A 150 21.21 -10.20 2.14
N VAL A 151 20.81 -10.14 3.41
CA VAL A 151 21.42 -9.24 4.40
C VAL A 151 22.89 -9.60 4.65
N GLU A 152 23.23 -10.88 4.74
CA GLU A 152 24.62 -11.34 4.88
C GLU A 152 25.51 -10.89 3.69
N LYS A 153 24.91 -10.66 2.52
CA LYS A 153 25.59 -10.14 1.31
C LYS A 153 25.57 -8.61 1.19
N GLY A 154 25.10 -7.90 2.22
CA GLY A 154 25.08 -6.44 2.26
C GLY A 154 23.75 -5.81 1.86
N GLY A 155 22.71 -6.61 1.63
CA GLY A 155 21.35 -6.12 1.47
C GLY A 155 20.79 -5.49 2.75
N MET A 156 19.82 -4.59 2.61
CA MET A 156 19.14 -3.96 3.74
C MET A 156 17.68 -4.41 3.81
N ILE A 157 17.21 -4.75 5.01
CA ILE A 157 15.79 -4.98 5.28
C ILE A 157 15.29 -3.95 6.29
N ILE A 158 14.17 -3.31 5.97
CA ILE A 158 13.44 -2.41 6.87
C ILE A 158 12.09 -3.08 7.18
N ALA A 159 11.75 -3.21 8.45
CA ALA A 159 10.52 -3.83 8.90
C ALA A 159 9.86 -2.98 9.99
N ASP A 160 8.55 -2.77 9.89
CA ASP A 160 7.72 -2.19 10.95
C ASP A 160 7.17 -3.28 11.91
N SER A 161 6.90 -4.47 11.39
CA SER A 161 6.66 -5.70 12.15
C SER A 161 7.53 -6.83 11.64
N LEU A 162 7.89 -7.76 12.54
CA LEU A 162 8.81 -8.84 12.23
C LEU A 162 8.07 -10.15 11.92
N PRO A 163 8.41 -10.82 10.80
CA PRO A 163 7.85 -12.12 10.51
C PRO A 163 8.31 -13.16 11.53
N ALA A 164 7.40 -13.62 12.38
CA ALA A 164 7.66 -14.60 13.43
C ALA A 164 6.99 -15.95 13.16
N LEU A 165 6.16 -16.04 12.12
CA LEU A 165 5.43 -17.26 11.74
C LEU A 165 5.85 -17.75 10.36
N ASP A 166 5.88 -19.07 10.20
CA ASP A 166 6.07 -19.72 8.91
C ASP A 166 4.75 -20.02 8.17
N GLU A 167 4.85 -20.63 6.98
CA GLU A 167 3.71 -21.02 6.14
C GLU A 167 2.77 -22.07 6.75
N TYR A 168 3.13 -22.63 7.91
CA TYR A 168 2.33 -23.58 8.69
C TYR A 168 1.84 -22.97 10.01
N HIS A 169 1.98 -21.64 10.18
CA HIS A 169 1.72 -20.92 11.43
C HIS A 169 2.61 -21.37 12.61
N ALA A 170 3.72 -22.05 12.34
CA ALA A 170 4.67 -22.41 13.38
C ALA A 170 5.62 -21.23 13.65
N PRO A 171 6.02 -21.01 14.91
CA PRO A 171 7.02 -20.00 15.25
C PRO A 171 8.35 -20.25 14.52
N ASN A 172 8.91 -19.21 13.91
CA ASN A 172 10.19 -19.24 13.23
C ASN A 172 11.07 -18.07 13.70
N PRO A 173 12.15 -18.34 14.45
CA PRO A 173 12.98 -17.29 15.05
C PRO A 173 13.94 -16.62 14.06
N LEU A 174 14.00 -17.05 12.79
CA LEU A 174 15.07 -16.63 11.87
C LEU A 174 15.14 -15.11 11.66
N MET A 175 13.99 -14.43 11.59
CA MET A 175 13.96 -12.97 11.44
C MET A 175 14.27 -12.25 12.75
N GLU A 176 13.85 -12.78 13.90
CA GLU A 176 14.26 -12.24 15.21
C GLU A 176 15.79 -12.29 15.37
N GLU A 177 16.39 -13.43 15.03
CA GLU A 177 17.84 -13.63 15.03
C GLU A 177 18.55 -12.66 14.07
N LEU A 178 18.02 -12.49 12.85
CA LEU A 178 18.56 -11.59 11.84
C LEU A 178 18.55 -10.13 12.30
N PHE A 179 17.46 -9.68 12.93
CA PHE A 179 17.32 -8.31 13.42
C PHE A 179 17.97 -8.09 14.79
N GLY A 180 18.44 -9.16 15.46
CA GLY A 180 19.08 -9.07 16.77
C GLY A 180 18.11 -8.65 17.88
N VAL A 181 16.82 -8.94 17.73
CA VAL A 181 15.78 -8.63 18.71
C VAL A 181 15.24 -9.89 19.35
N ARG A 182 14.65 -9.78 20.55
CA ARG A 182 13.97 -10.88 21.23
C ARG A 182 12.70 -10.33 21.87
N GLN A 183 11.61 -11.10 21.79
CA GLN A 183 10.35 -10.76 22.46
C GLN A 183 9.88 -9.34 22.12
N THR A 184 9.87 -9.00 20.83
CA THR A 184 9.39 -7.68 20.39
C THR A 184 7.93 -7.55 20.77
N SER A 185 7.57 -6.51 21.52
CA SER A 185 6.17 -6.12 21.76
C SER A 185 5.54 -5.43 20.55
N GLY A 186 6.11 -5.64 19.35
CA GLY A 186 5.66 -5.09 18.07
C GLY A 186 4.45 -5.82 17.51
N ASP A 187 3.59 -6.33 18.39
CA ASP A 187 2.31 -6.87 17.97
C ASP A 187 1.50 -5.73 17.34
N ARG A 188 1.16 -5.91 16.07
CA ARG A 188 0.26 -5.01 15.38
C ARG A 188 -1.09 -4.98 16.10
N ILE A 189 -1.83 -3.88 15.97
CA ILE A 189 -3.24 -3.88 16.31
C ILE A 189 -3.91 -4.89 15.38
N LEU A 190 -4.37 -6.01 15.94
CA LEU A 190 -5.05 -7.04 15.18
C LEU A 190 -6.34 -6.47 14.60
N ARG A 191 -6.41 -6.38 13.27
CA ARG A 191 -7.59 -5.91 12.56
C ARG A 191 -8.34 -7.10 11.97
N GLN A 192 -9.51 -7.37 12.53
CA GLN A 192 -10.36 -8.49 12.17
C GLN A 192 -11.56 -8.01 11.35
N GLY A 193 -11.87 -8.78 10.32
CA GLY A 193 -12.86 -8.40 9.31
C GLY A 193 -12.29 -7.43 8.28
N HIS A 194 -13.17 -6.97 7.40
CA HIS A 194 -12.84 -6.09 6.29
C HIS A 194 -13.66 -4.82 6.40
N TRP A 195 -12.98 -3.68 6.47
CA TRP A 195 -13.66 -2.39 6.43
C TRP A 195 -14.20 -2.12 5.02
N VAL A 196 -15.50 -1.82 4.93
CA VAL A 196 -16.17 -1.45 3.69
C VAL A 196 -16.64 0.01 3.81
N GLY A 197 -15.84 0.92 3.25
CA GLY A 197 -16.12 2.35 3.22
C GLY A 197 -17.11 2.74 2.14
N TYR A 198 -18.39 2.40 2.32
CA TYR A 198 -19.46 2.92 1.46
C TYR A 198 -19.53 4.45 1.57
N GLU A 199 -19.65 5.13 0.43
CA GLU A 199 -19.59 6.60 0.35
C GLU A 199 -20.98 7.24 0.23
N ASN A 200 -21.96 6.53 -0.31
CA ASN A 200 -23.23 7.13 -0.74
C ASN A 200 -24.49 6.27 -0.54
N THR A 201 -24.35 4.95 -0.41
CA THR A 201 -25.49 4.01 -0.45
C THR A 201 -25.80 3.42 0.92
N TYR A 202 -24.77 3.18 1.73
CA TYR A 202 -24.89 2.64 3.08
C TYR A 202 -23.89 3.34 4.00
N PRO A 203 -24.10 3.34 5.33
CA PRO A 203 -23.05 3.68 6.27
C PRO A 203 -21.85 2.74 6.09
N PRO A 204 -20.61 3.23 6.27
CA PRO A 204 -19.44 2.37 6.34
C PRO A 204 -19.62 1.27 7.39
N THR A 205 -19.17 0.05 7.06
CA THR A 205 -19.41 -1.12 7.91
C THR A 205 -18.26 -2.11 7.87
N TRP A 206 -18.22 -3.00 8.86
CA TRP A 206 -17.30 -4.11 8.92
C TRP A 206 -17.95 -5.39 8.41
N HIS A 207 -17.34 -6.01 7.41
CA HIS A 207 -17.72 -7.34 6.93
C HIS A 207 -16.82 -8.39 7.59
N PHE A 208 -17.38 -9.57 7.90
CA PHE A 208 -16.61 -10.72 8.44
C PHE A 208 -15.82 -10.41 9.72
N ARG A 209 -16.29 -9.44 10.53
CA ARG A 209 -15.70 -9.11 11.83
C ARG A 209 -16.32 -9.99 12.91
N ASP A 210 -15.47 -10.56 13.77
CA ASP A 210 -15.92 -11.33 14.94
C ASP A 210 -16.69 -10.42 15.90
N GLU A 211 -17.75 -10.93 16.53
CA GLU A 211 -18.53 -10.21 17.55
C GLU A 211 -17.66 -9.81 18.75
N ASN A 212 -16.59 -10.58 19.02
CA ASN A 212 -15.63 -10.32 20.10
C ASN A 212 -14.35 -9.61 19.62
N ALA A 213 -14.32 -9.09 18.38
CA ALA A 213 -13.15 -8.38 17.86
C ALA A 213 -12.82 -7.17 18.74
N LEU A 214 -11.53 -6.95 18.99
CA LEU A 214 -11.03 -5.80 19.76
C LEU A 214 -11.54 -4.48 19.17
N ASP A 215 -11.90 -3.52 20.02
CA ASP A 215 -12.21 -2.15 19.57
C ASP A 215 -10.92 -1.43 19.16
N GLU A 216 -10.64 -1.43 17.86
CA GLU A 216 -9.47 -0.79 17.25
C GLU A 216 -9.37 0.70 17.61
N ILE A 217 -10.51 1.40 17.73
CA ILE A 217 -10.56 2.85 18.01
C ILE A 217 -10.18 3.13 19.47
N ALA A 218 -10.52 2.22 20.38
CA ALA A 218 -10.11 2.32 21.79
C ALA A 218 -8.61 2.03 21.97
N ALA A 219 -8.05 1.10 21.18
CA ALA A 219 -6.63 0.78 21.17
C ALA A 219 -5.76 1.91 20.60
N GLU A 220 -6.26 2.64 19.61
CA GLU A 220 -5.54 3.72 18.91
C GLU A 220 -5.50 5.06 19.66
N LYS A 221 -6.32 5.24 20.70
CA LYS A 221 -6.48 6.55 21.38
C LYS A 221 -5.21 7.10 22.05
N HIS A 222 -4.15 6.29 22.25
CA HIS A 222 -2.97 6.70 23.04
C HIS A 222 -1.66 6.02 22.64
N ALA A 223 -1.24 6.08 21.37
CA ALA A 223 0.13 5.68 21.01
C ALA A 223 0.95 6.92 20.62
N ASP A 224 1.35 7.73 21.60
CA ASP A 224 2.52 8.59 21.41
C ASP A 224 3.74 7.66 21.39
N ILE A 225 4.45 7.59 20.27
CA ILE A 225 5.68 6.80 20.16
C ILE A 225 6.82 7.68 20.66
N GLN A 226 7.32 7.34 21.83
CA GLN A 226 8.52 7.93 22.39
C GLN A 226 9.67 6.92 22.31
N GLY A 227 10.82 7.36 21.82
CA GLY A 227 11.98 6.49 21.73
C GLY A 227 13.26 7.20 21.31
N THR A 228 14.37 6.50 21.41
CA THR A 228 15.68 6.99 20.96
C THR A 228 16.19 6.12 19.83
N PHE A 229 16.53 6.72 18.69
CA PHE A 229 17.15 6.02 17.56
C PHE A 229 18.37 6.81 17.06
N LEU A 230 19.51 6.12 16.95
CA LEU A 230 20.81 6.72 16.57
C LEU A 230 21.17 7.96 17.41
N GLY A 231 20.90 7.91 18.71
CA GLY A 231 21.19 9.00 19.65
C GLY A 231 20.28 10.22 19.53
N LYS A 232 19.21 10.15 18.72
CA LYS A 232 18.15 11.17 18.65
C LYS A 232 16.91 10.70 19.36
N GLU A 233 16.30 11.56 20.15
CA GLU A 233 14.98 11.34 20.71
C GLU A 233 13.90 11.65 19.67
N TYR A 234 12.88 10.80 19.64
CA TYR A 234 11.70 10.90 18.80
C TYR A 234 10.47 10.90 19.70
N ASP A 235 9.57 11.85 19.43
CA ASP A 235 8.23 11.95 20.02
C ASP A 235 7.24 12.09 18.87
N LEU A 236 6.63 10.97 18.47
CA LEU A 236 5.79 10.88 17.28
C LEU A 236 4.35 10.61 17.69
N LYS A 237 3.44 11.46 17.22
CA LYS A 237 2.00 11.23 17.37
C LYS A 237 1.52 10.26 16.31
N VAL A 238 1.01 9.10 16.74
CA VAL A 238 0.38 8.15 15.82
C VAL A 238 -1.05 8.61 15.54
N THR A 239 -1.37 8.73 14.25
CA THR A 239 -2.75 9.00 13.80
C THR A 239 -3.21 7.84 12.93
N SER A 240 -4.36 7.25 13.25
CA SER A 240 -4.96 6.23 12.40
C SER A 240 -5.87 6.85 11.34
N PRO A 241 -5.74 6.45 10.06
CA PRO A 241 -6.61 6.93 8.98
C PRO A 241 -8.07 6.44 9.12
N ARG A 242 -8.37 5.49 10.01
CA ARG A 242 -9.73 4.95 10.20
C ARG A 242 -10.59 5.74 11.18
N LEU A 243 -10.00 6.73 11.84
CA LEU A 243 -10.71 7.71 12.65
C LEU A 243 -11.48 8.73 11.79
N PHE A 244 -11.17 8.82 10.49
CA PHE A 244 -11.85 9.69 9.53
C PHE A 244 -13.14 9.04 9.02
N GLY A 245 -14.15 8.96 9.89
CA GLY A 245 -15.47 8.42 9.54
C GLY A 245 -16.60 8.79 10.47
N LYS A 246 -16.32 9.45 11.60
CA LYS A 246 -17.41 10.03 12.42
C LYS A 246 -17.87 11.35 11.79
N PRO A 247 -19.16 11.49 11.45
CA PRO A 247 -19.72 12.82 11.18
C PRO A 247 -19.48 13.67 12.45
N GLY A 248 -18.62 14.69 12.33
CA GLY A 248 -18.28 15.60 13.42
C GLY A 248 -16.80 15.70 13.81
N LEU A 249 -15.89 14.90 13.24
CA LEU A 249 -14.45 15.04 13.48
C LEU A 249 -13.70 15.32 12.17
N GLY A 250 -13.56 16.62 11.88
CA GLY A 250 -12.48 17.19 11.07
C GLY A 250 -12.41 16.77 9.60
N THR A 251 -13.20 17.43 8.75
CA THR A 251 -12.81 17.66 7.37
C THR A 251 -11.57 18.55 7.37
N TRP A 252 -10.38 17.99 7.16
CA TRP A 252 -9.22 18.79 6.81
C TRP A 252 -9.41 19.28 5.36
N GLN A 253 -10.03 20.46 5.22
CA GLN A 253 -9.80 21.26 4.03
C GLN A 253 -8.31 21.59 3.99
N MET A 254 -7.60 21.05 3.01
CA MET A 254 -6.27 21.53 2.65
C MET A 254 -6.45 23.00 2.21
N GLN A 255 -6.25 23.95 3.12
CA GLN A 255 -6.05 25.34 2.74
C GLN A 255 -4.71 25.38 2.00
N MET A 256 -4.78 25.38 0.67
CA MET A 256 -3.68 25.79 -0.19
C MET A 256 -3.40 27.25 0.14
N GLY A 257 -2.44 27.49 1.03
CA GLY A 257 -1.91 28.82 1.28
C GLY A 257 -1.24 29.30 0.00
N ASN A 258 -1.88 30.24 -0.70
CA ASN A 258 -1.24 31.04 -1.72
C ASN A 258 -0.13 31.86 -1.04
N ALA A 259 1.11 31.39 -1.15
CA ALA A 259 2.27 32.26 -1.03
C ALA A 259 2.35 33.09 -2.32
N ALA A 260 1.56 34.15 -2.39
CA ALA A 260 1.83 35.26 -3.28
C ALA A 260 2.82 36.19 -2.56
N SER A 261 3.89 36.52 -3.29
CA SER A 261 4.92 37.55 -3.08
C SER A 261 4.54 38.73 -2.21
#